data_AF-A0A0A7DRH8-F1
#
_entry.id   AF-A0A0A7DRH8-F1
#
_cell.length_a   1.000
_cell.length_b   1.000
_cell.length_c   1.000
_cell.angle_alpha   90.00
_cell.angle_beta   90.00
_cell.angle_gamma   90.00
#
_symmetry.space_group_name_H-M   'P 1'
#
loop_
_entity.id
_entity.type
_entity.pdbx_description
1 polymer ?
#
loop_
_entity_poly.entity_id
_entity_poly.type
_entity_poly.pdbx_seq_one_letter_code
_entity_poly.pdbx_strand_id
1 'polypeptide(L)'
;MVCWLVEQGHTVFMMSWRNPDVSMIDVDFEDYVIDGVVKAVDVVEDITGEKQINAAGYCIGGTLLAVALAYYAGKRMRNRIKSATFFTTLLDFSQPGEIGAYINDPIISAIEAQNEAKGYMDGRSLSVTFSLLRENSLYWNYYINNYLKGNSPIDFDLLYWNGDSTNVAVACHSTLLRQFYLENKLVDPKGYQVGGVNIDLSKIKVSGLL
;
A
#
# COMPACT_ATOMS: atom_id res chain seq x y z
N MET A 1 12.24 -8.06 9.86
CA MET A 1 10.98 -8.83 10.03
C MET A 1 11.03 -10.19 9.34
N VAL A 2 11.30 -10.25 8.03
CA VAL A 2 11.21 -11.51 7.25
C VAL A 2 12.17 -12.58 7.74
N CYS A 3 13.48 -12.27 7.82
CA CYS A 3 14.50 -13.19 8.35
C CYS A 3 14.12 -13.68 9.75
N TRP A 4 13.75 -12.75 10.63
CA TRP A 4 13.32 -13.07 12.00
C TRP A 4 12.12 -14.02 12.04
N LEU A 5 11.07 -13.81 11.23
CA LEU A 5 9.90 -14.70 11.18
C LEU A 5 10.29 -16.12 10.71
N VAL A 6 11.18 -16.22 9.73
CA VAL A 6 11.72 -17.50 9.26
C VAL A 6 12.52 -18.18 10.39
N GLU A 7 13.35 -17.44 11.11
CA GLU A 7 14.10 -17.95 12.28
C GLU A 7 13.19 -18.39 13.42
N GLN A 8 12.01 -17.77 13.58
CA GLN A 8 10.98 -18.21 14.53
C GLN A 8 10.19 -19.44 14.04
N GLY A 9 10.52 -20.01 12.87
CA GLY A 9 9.89 -21.23 12.34
C GLY A 9 8.62 -20.99 11.52
N HIS A 10 8.33 -19.75 11.12
CA HIS A 10 7.22 -19.48 10.21
C HIS A 10 7.63 -19.74 8.75
N THR A 11 6.72 -20.33 7.97
CA THR A 11 6.82 -20.30 6.52
C THR A 11 6.37 -18.93 6.04
N VAL A 12 7.27 -18.17 5.40
CA VAL A 12 7.01 -16.79 4.97
C VAL A 12 6.92 -16.72 3.45
N PHE A 13 5.79 -16.23 2.96
CA PHE A 13 5.61 -15.82 1.56
C PHE A 13 5.63 -14.29 1.48
N MET A 14 6.14 -13.76 0.37
CA MET A 14 6.20 -12.33 0.12
C MET A 14 5.76 -12.03 -1.30
N MET A 15 4.98 -10.97 -1.45
CA MET A 15 4.63 -10.41 -2.75
C MET A 15 5.75 -9.48 -3.23
N SER A 16 6.32 -9.77 -4.39
CA SER A 16 7.24 -8.89 -5.10
C SER A 16 6.48 -8.25 -6.26
N TRP A 17 6.26 -6.94 -6.16
CA TRP A 17 5.45 -6.21 -7.14
C TRP A 17 6.27 -5.89 -8.39
N ARG A 18 5.68 -6.14 -9.56
CA ARG A 18 6.27 -5.76 -10.84
C ARG A 18 6.33 -4.24 -10.93
N ASN A 19 7.48 -3.70 -11.36
CA ASN A 19 7.61 -2.28 -11.69
C ASN A 19 6.86 -1.97 -12.99
N PRO A 20 5.78 -1.15 -12.97
CA PRO A 20 4.97 -0.88 -14.15
C PRO A 20 5.73 -0.15 -15.27
N ASP A 21 5.38 -0.51 -16.50
CA ASP A 21 5.76 0.16 -17.73
C ASP A 21 4.50 0.60 -18.51
N VAL A 22 4.67 1.23 -19.67
CA VAL A 22 3.56 1.73 -20.49
C VAL A 22 2.53 0.67 -20.90
N SER A 23 2.89 -0.61 -20.90
CA SER A 23 1.94 -1.70 -21.19
C SER A 23 0.94 -1.97 -20.06
N MET A 24 1.19 -1.40 -18.88
CA MET A 24 0.37 -1.57 -17.67
C MET A 24 -0.45 -0.31 -17.33
N ILE A 25 -0.64 0.60 -18.30
CA ILE A 25 -1.29 1.90 -18.08
C ILE A 25 -2.68 1.78 -17.42
N ASP A 26 -3.45 0.78 -17.84
CA ASP A 26 -4.83 0.53 -17.41
C ASP A 26 -4.93 -0.33 -16.14
N VAL A 27 -3.81 -0.80 -15.57
CA VAL A 27 -3.84 -1.61 -14.34
C VAL A 27 -4.22 -0.70 -13.17
N ASP A 28 -5.41 -0.92 -12.62
CA ASP A 28 -5.97 -0.13 -11.53
C ASP A 28 -5.78 -0.82 -10.16
N PHE A 29 -6.07 -0.11 -9.08
CA PHE A 29 -5.95 -0.61 -7.71
C PHE A 29 -6.77 -1.90 -7.48
N GLU A 30 -7.92 -2.05 -8.14
CA GLU A 30 -8.73 -3.27 -8.05
C GLU A 30 -8.04 -4.51 -8.64
N ASP A 31 -7.21 -4.35 -9.67
CA ASP A 31 -6.44 -5.46 -10.25
C ASP A 31 -5.38 -5.96 -9.26
N TYR A 32 -4.73 -5.05 -8.52
CA TYR A 32 -3.82 -5.43 -7.44
C TYR A 32 -4.55 -6.17 -6.30
N VAL A 33 -5.84 -5.93 -6.10
CA VAL A 33 -6.65 -6.70 -5.13
C VAL A 33 -6.91 -8.10 -5.67
N ILE A 34 -7.48 -8.21 -6.88
CA ILE A 34 -7.96 -9.48 -7.44
C ILE A 34 -6.78 -10.33 -7.95
N ASP A 35 -6.00 -9.80 -8.87
CA ASP A 35 -4.89 -10.52 -9.52
C ASP A 35 -3.60 -10.49 -8.70
N GLY A 36 -3.51 -9.58 -7.72
CA GLY A 36 -2.45 -9.55 -6.72
C GLY A 36 -2.78 -10.36 -5.48
N VAL A 37 -3.47 -9.74 -4.51
CA VAL A 37 -3.65 -10.31 -3.17
C VAL A 37 -4.48 -11.58 -3.18
N VAL A 38 -5.66 -11.57 -3.82
CA VAL A 38 -6.54 -12.74 -3.85
C VAL A 38 -5.85 -13.92 -4.54
N LYS A 39 -5.19 -13.67 -5.68
CA LYS A 39 -4.40 -14.69 -6.39
C LYS A 39 -3.21 -15.21 -5.59
N ALA A 40 -2.51 -14.35 -4.85
CA ALA A 40 -1.41 -14.79 -4.00
C ALA A 40 -1.88 -15.75 -2.89
N VAL A 41 -3.06 -15.52 -2.32
CA VAL A 41 -3.65 -16.44 -1.33
C VAL A 41 -3.99 -17.79 -1.97
N ASP A 42 -4.45 -17.83 -3.23
CA ASP A 42 -4.61 -19.08 -3.99
C ASP A 42 -3.31 -19.85 -4.08
N VAL A 43 -2.25 -19.19 -4.54
CA VAL A 43 -0.95 -19.82 -4.73
C VAL A 43 -0.37 -20.34 -3.41
N VAL A 44 -0.53 -19.61 -2.31
CA VAL A 44 -0.05 -20.06 -1.00
C VAL A 44 -0.85 -21.29 -0.52
N GLU A 45 -2.17 -21.30 -0.68
CA GLU A 45 -2.98 -22.48 -0.34
C GLU A 45 -2.61 -23.69 -1.21
N ASP A 46 -2.33 -23.48 -2.49
CA ASP A 46 -1.93 -24.56 -3.40
C ASP A 46 -0.55 -25.14 -3.05
N ILE A 47 0.41 -24.30 -2.66
CA ILE A 47 1.76 -24.73 -2.27
C ILE A 47 1.76 -25.43 -0.92
N THR A 48 1.01 -24.91 0.06
CA THR A 48 1.10 -25.35 1.45
C THR A 48 0.02 -26.36 1.85
N GLY A 49 -1.10 -26.38 1.13
CA GLY A 49 -2.32 -27.09 1.52
C GLY A 49 -3.13 -26.40 2.63
N GLU A 50 -2.59 -25.34 3.24
CA GLU A 50 -3.20 -24.66 4.39
C GLU A 50 -4.41 -23.82 3.97
N LYS A 51 -5.53 -24.03 4.68
CA LYS A 51 -6.80 -23.35 4.35
C LYS A 51 -6.90 -21.92 4.86
N GLN A 52 -6.04 -21.56 5.81
CA GLN A 52 -5.98 -20.23 6.38
C GLN A 52 -4.54 -19.81 6.62
N ILE A 53 -4.22 -18.55 6.34
CA ILE A 53 -2.90 -17.96 6.57
C ILE A 53 -3.00 -16.71 7.45
N ASN A 54 -1.90 -16.33 8.07
CA ASN A 54 -1.75 -15.00 8.66
C ASN A 54 -1.22 -14.05 7.58
N ALA A 55 -1.77 -12.85 7.50
CA ALA A 55 -1.36 -11.84 6.53
C ALA A 55 -0.84 -10.59 7.22
N ALA A 56 0.15 -9.94 6.61
CA ALA A 56 0.66 -8.65 7.05
C ALA A 56 0.76 -7.70 5.86
N GLY A 57 0.32 -6.45 6.05
CA GLY A 57 0.43 -5.39 5.05
C GLY A 57 1.19 -4.20 5.60
N TYR A 58 2.02 -3.58 4.77
CA TYR A 58 2.84 -2.42 5.12
C TYR A 58 2.50 -1.24 4.21
N CYS A 59 2.29 -0.06 4.80
CA CYS A 59 1.94 1.16 4.07
C CYS A 59 0.72 0.94 3.17
N ILE A 60 0.80 1.29 1.88
CA ILE A 60 -0.30 1.07 0.92
C ILE A 60 -0.64 -0.41 0.73
N GLY A 61 0.31 -1.32 0.96
CA GLY A 61 0.05 -2.76 0.97
C GLY A 61 -0.88 -3.20 2.10
N GLY A 62 -0.94 -2.45 3.20
CA GLY A 62 -1.95 -2.64 4.24
C GLY A 62 -3.34 -2.18 3.81
N THR A 63 -3.43 -1.06 3.10
CA THR A 63 -4.69 -0.60 2.50
C THR A 63 -5.21 -1.64 1.51
N LEU A 64 -4.32 -2.17 0.66
CA LEU A 64 -4.63 -3.24 -0.28
C LEU A 64 -5.12 -4.51 0.43
N LEU A 65 -4.45 -4.93 1.50
CA LEU A 65 -4.88 -6.07 2.32
C LEU A 65 -6.28 -5.85 2.93
N ALA A 66 -6.55 -4.68 3.48
CA ALA A 66 -7.86 -4.36 4.06
C ALA A 66 -8.98 -4.39 3.00
N VAL A 67 -8.72 -3.82 1.83
CA VAL A 67 -9.66 -3.86 0.70
C VAL A 67 -9.90 -5.29 0.23
N ALA A 68 -8.87 -6.14 0.16
CA ALA A 68 -9.03 -7.56 -0.18
C ALA A 68 -9.88 -8.33 0.85
N LEU A 69 -9.71 -8.04 2.14
CA LEU A 69 -10.53 -8.64 3.21
C LEU A 69 -12.00 -8.20 3.13
N ALA A 70 -12.25 -6.93 2.85
CA ALA A 70 -13.60 -6.41 2.62
C ALA A 70 -14.22 -6.99 1.34
N TYR A 71 -13.42 -7.17 0.29
CA TYR A 71 -13.84 -7.86 -0.93
C TYR A 71 -14.25 -9.31 -0.65
N TYR A 72 -13.49 -10.06 0.15
CA TYR A 72 -13.88 -11.40 0.61
C TYR A 72 -15.22 -11.40 1.35
N ALA A 73 -15.43 -10.43 2.24
CA ALA A 73 -16.69 -10.29 2.95
C ALA A 73 -17.86 -9.97 2.00
N GLY A 74 -17.67 -9.06 1.05
CA GLY A 74 -18.67 -8.64 0.07
C GLY A 74 -19.05 -9.75 -0.92
N LYS A 75 -18.07 -10.51 -1.42
CA LYS A 75 -18.30 -11.70 -2.28
C LYS A 75 -18.76 -12.94 -1.50
N ARG A 76 -18.81 -12.90 -0.16
CA ARG A 76 -19.08 -14.05 0.72
C ARG A 76 -18.12 -15.21 0.48
N MET A 77 -16.85 -14.89 0.22
CA MET A 77 -15.80 -15.89 0.06
C MET A 77 -15.49 -16.58 1.40
N ARG A 78 -14.98 -17.82 1.33
CA ARG A 78 -14.50 -18.53 2.52
C ARG A 78 -13.40 -17.71 3.20
N ASN A 79 -13.41 -17.66 4.53
CA ASN A 79 -12.36 -16.96 5.26
C ASN A 79 -11.02 -17.69 5.16
N ARG A 80 -10.09 -17.14 4.38
CA ARG A 80 -8.73 -17.66 4.16
C ARG A 80 -7.65 -16.90 4.93
N ILE A 81 -8.00 -15.80 5.59
CA ILE A 81 -7.08 -15.00 6.40
C ILE A 81 -7.46 -15.16 7.88
N LYS A 82 -6.61 -15.81 8.65
CA LYS A 82 -6.83 -16.10 10.07
C LYS A 82 -6.59 -14.85 10.93
N SER A 83 -5.51 -14.12 10.66
CA SER A 83 -5.20 -12.84 11.29
C SER A 83 -4.63 -11.88 10.26
N ALA A 84 -4.85 -10.58 10.46
CA ALA A 84 -4.29 -9.51 9.65
C ALA A 84 -3.50 -8.54 10.52
N THR A 85 -2.29 -8.17 10.10
CA THR A 85 -1.46 -7.16 10.78
C THR A 85 -1.21 -6.00 9.84
N PHE A 86 -1.45 -4.78 10.29
CA PHE A 86 -1.28 -3.57 9.50
C PHE A 86 -0.15 -2.73 10.06
N PHE A 87 0.85 -2.44 9.25
CA PHE A 87 1.99 -1.63 9.65
C PHE A 87 1.93 -0.29 8.93
N THR A 88 1.84 0.80 9.69
CA THR A 88 1.86 2.18 9.17
C THR A 88 0.89 2.38 8.00
N THR A 89 -0.34 1.91 8.17
CA THR A 89 -1.34 1.82 7.10
C THR A 89 -2.44 2.85 7.30
N LEU A 90 -2.84 3.54 6.23
CA LEU A 90 -4.02 4.40 6.23
C LEU A 90 -5.21 3.63 5.65
N LEU A 91 -6.34 3.72 6.36
CA LEU A 91 -7.66 3.23 5.91
C LEU A 91 -8.69 4.36 5.87
N ASP A 92 -8.51 5.36 6.74
CA ASP A 92 -9.15 6.67 6.68
C ASP A 92 -8.11 7.70 6.25
N PHE A 93 -8.34 8.31 5.09
CA PHE A 93 -7.44 9.27 4.45
C PHE A 93 -7.81 10.73 4.76
N SER A 94 -8.76 10.98 5.68
CA SER A 94 -9.15 12.35 6.09
C SER A 94 -8.01 13.15 6.72
N GLN A 95 -7.01 12.46 7.30
CA GLN A 95 -5.82 13.08 7.89
C GLN A 95 -4.54 12.40 7.37
N PRO A 96 -4.15 12.64 6.10
CA PRO A 96 -3.05 11.92 5.47
C PRO A 96 -1.66 12.46 5.88
N GLY A 97 -1.60 13.41 6.82
CA GLY A 97 -0.37 14.09 7.24
C GLY A 97 0.01 15.24 6.30
N GLU A 98 1.31 15.55 6.23
CA GLU A 98 1.83 16.69 5.48
C GLU A 98 1.51 16.65 3.97
N ILE A 99 1.35 15.45 3.39
CA ILE A 99 0.96 15.30 1.99
C ILE A 99 -0.40 15.94 1.70
N GLY A 100 -1.28 16.01 2.70
CA GLY A 100 -2.61 16.61 2.58
C GLY A 100 -2.60 18.06 2.11
N ALA A 101 -1.51 18.81 2.35
CA ALA A 101 -1.36 20.17 1.84
C ALA A 101 -1.32 20.24 0.30
N TYR A 102 -0.95 19.14 -0.37
CA TYR A 102 -0.84 19.03 -1.82
C TYR A 102 -2.01 18.27 -2.47
N ILE A 103 -2.93 17.75 -1.66
CA ILE A 103 -4.11 17.03 -2.12
C ILE A 103 -5.23 18.04 -2.41
N ASN A 104 -5.32 18.46 -3.68
CA ASN A 104 -6.43 19.25 -4.21
C ASN A 104 -6.63 18.98 -5.70
N ASP A 105 -7.83 19.28 -6.17
CA ASP A 105 -8.26 18.92 -7.53
C ASP A 105 -7.38 19.49 -8.66
N PRO A 106 -6.93 20.77 -8.63
CA PRO A 106 -6.00 21.28 -9.64
C PRO A 106 -4.67 20.53 -9.71
N ILE A 107 -4.06 20.23 -8.55
CA ILE A 107 -2.78 19.51 -8.50
C ILE A 107 -2.95 18.08 -8.99
N ILE A 108 -3.99 17.38 -8.51
CA ILE A 108 -4.25 15.99 -8.90
C ILE A 108 -4.51 15.88 -10.40
N SER A 109 -5.33 16.77 -10.95
CA SER A 109 -5.62 16.78 -12.39
C SER A 109 -4.38 17.03 -13.24
N ALA A 110 -3.46 17.88 -12.77
CA ALA A 110 -2.18 18.10 -13.46
C ALA A 110 -1.27 16.86 -13.41
N ILE A 111 -1.24 16.16 -12.26
CA ILE A 111 -0.48 14.91 -12.09
C ILE A 111 -1.07 13.81 -12.99
N GLU A 112 -2.40 13.68 -13.06
CA GLU A 112 -3.07 12.71 -13.92
C GLU A 112 -2.74 12.97 -15.39
N ALA A 113 -2.87 14.20 -15.88
CA ALA A 113 -2.50 14.57 -17.24
C ALA A 113 -1.02 14.27 -17.55
N GLN A 114 -0.11 14.50 -16.60
CA GLN A 114 1.30 14.14 -16.73
C GLN A 114 1.51 12.62 -16.84
N ASN A 115 0.82 11.85 -16.00
CA ASN A 115 0.92 10.39 -15.98
C ASN A 115 0.33 9.77 -17.25
N GLU A 116 -0.81 10.27 -17.73
CA GLU A 116 -1.42 9.87 -19.00
C GLU A 116 -0.48 10.12 -20.18
N ALA A 117 0.13 11.30 -20.25
CA ALA A 117 1.09 11.63 -21.31
C ALA A 117 2.33 10.72 -21.30
N LYS A 118 2.73 10.23 -20.11
CA LYS A 118 3.91 9.37 -19.93
C LYS A 118 3.61 7.87 -20.03
N GLY A 119 2.38 7.47 -19.69
CA GLY A 119 1.92 6.08 -19.57
C GLY A 119 2.15 5.42 -18.21
N TYR A 120 2.71 6.14 -17.23
CA TYR A 120 2.87 5.72 -15.83
C TYR A 120 3.32 6.90 -14.96
N MET A 121 3.13 6.78 -13.64
CA MET A 121 3.75 7.69 -12.66
C MET A 121 5.20 7.29 -12.41
N ASP A 122 6.14 8.21 -12.64
CA ASP A 122 7.57 7.96 -12.46
C ASP A 122 7.94 7.87 -10.98
N GLY A 123 8.48 6.73 -10.56
CA GLY A 123 8.85 6.49 -9.17
C GLY A 123 9.79 7.54 -8.58
N ARG A 124 10.61 8.21 -9.41
CA ARG A 124 11.51 9.28 -8.94
C ARG A 124 10.75 10.50 -8.46
N SER A 125 9.59 10.80 -9.06
CA SER A 125 8.72 11.89 -8.60
C SER A 125 8.19 11.60 -7.20
N LEU A 126 7.75 10.37 -6.96
CA LEU A 126 7.27 9.92 -5.66
C LEU A 126 8.39 9.91 -4.60
N SER A 127 9.60 9.48 -4.98
CA SER A 127 10.78 9.51 -4.11
C SER A 127 11.10 10.94 -3.67
N VAL A 128 11.13 11.91 -4.59
CA VAL A 128 11.33 13.34 -4.27
C VAL A 128 10.23 13.86 -3.34
N THR A 129 8.96 13.57 -3.62
CA THR A 129 7.85 13.99 -2.76
C THR A 129 7.97 13.39 -1.35
N PHE A 130 8.30 12.09 -1.22
CA PHE A 130 8.52 11.49 0.09
C PHE A 130 9.77 12.01 0.79
N SER A 131 10.88 12.27 0.08
CA SER A 131 12.08 12.85 0.69
C SER A 131 11.81 14.25 1.24
N LEU A 132 11.04 15.08 0.50
CA LEU A 132 10.64 16.42 0.93
C LEU A 132 9.64 16.38 2.11
N LEU A 133 8.64 15.50 2.08
CA LEU A 133 7.67 15.31 3.18
C LEU A 133 8.28 14.61 4.40
N ARG A 134 9.38 13.88 4.20
CA ARG A 134 10.16 13.27 5.28
C ARG A 134 11.38 14.10 5.64
N GLU A 135 11.53 15.35 5.20
CA GLU A 135 12.67 16.16 5.63
C GLU A 135 12.75 16.21 7.16
N ASN A 136 11.62 16.35 7.85
CA ASN A 136 11.58 16.23 9.30
C ASN A 136 11.83 14.79 9.80
N SER A 137 11.18 13.75 9.27
CA SER A 137 11.37 12.40 9.85
C SER A 137 12.70 11.71 9.49
N LEU A 138 13.36 12.10 8.40
CA LEU A 138 14.67 11.58 7.96
C LEU A 138 15.83 12.47 8.42
N TYR A 139 15.71 13.81 8.36
CA TYR A 139 16.79 14.72 8.76
C TYR A 139 16.64 15.26 10.20
N TRP A 140 15.42 15.48 10.73
CA TRP A 140 15.24 15.96 12.11
C TRP A 140 15.43 14.84 13.15
N ASN A 141 14.97 13.60 12.86
CA ASN A 141 15.35 12.43 13.68
C ASN A 141 16.87 12.19 13.64
N TYR A 142 17.53 12.45 12.50
CA TYR A 142 18.98 12.42 12.38
C TYR A 142 19.63 13.45 13.33
N TYR A 143 19.13 14.68 13.38
CA TYR A 143 19.62 15.70 14.32
C TYR A 143 19.37 15.30 15.79
N ILE A 144 18.17 14.83 16.14
CA ILE A 144 17.87 14.42 17.52
C ILE A 144 18.65 13.17 17.94
N ASN A 145 18.77 12.15 17.10
CA ASN A 145 19.46 10.91 17.47
C ASN A 145 20.99 11.03 17.40
N ASN A 146 21.55 11.80 16.47
CA ASN A 146 23.00 11.88 16.30
C ASN A 146 23.60 13.06 17.08
N TYR A 147 22.97 14.24 17.06
CA TYR A 147 23.48 15.42 17.76
C TYR A 147 23.10 15.44 19.25
N LEU A 148 21.85 15.07 19.61
CA LEU A 148 21.41 15.08 21.01
C LEU A 148 21.64 13.76 21.76
N LYS A 149 21.61 12.60 21.08
CA LYS A 149 21.77 11.28 21.72
C LYS A 149 23.08 10.54 21.42
N GLY A 150 23.90 11.04 20.50
CA GLY A 150 25.22 10.46 20.19
C GLY A 150 25.20 9.09 19.50
N ASN A 151 24.11 8.72 18.84
CA ASN A 151 23.99 7.43 18.14
C ASN A 151 24.69 7.44 16.77
N SER A 152 25.10 6.27 16.29
CA SER A 152 25.74 6.08 14.97
C SER A 152 24.78 6.42 13.81
N PRO A 153 25.29 6.87 12.64
CA PRO A 153 24.45 7.28 11.51
C PRO A 153 23.54 6.16 11.03
N ILE A 154 22.35 6.54 10.52
CA ILE A 154 21.35 5.62 9.96
C ILE A 154 21.97 4.78 8.85
N ASP A 155 21.67 3.47 8.85
CA ASP A 155 22.19 2.51 7.89
C ASP A 155 21.95 2.94 6.43
N PHE A 156 23.02 2.88 5.62
CA PHE A 156 23.05 3.20 4.19
C PHE A 156 21.96 2.45 3.39
N ASP A 157 21.54 1.29 3.90
CA ASP A 157 20.55 0.38 3.30
C ASP A 157 19.17 1.03 3.13
N LEU A 158 18.73 1.87 4.08
CA LEU A 158 17.44 2.55 4.00
C LEU A 158 17.42 3.60 2.89
N LEU A 159 18.54 4.30 2.70
CA LEU A 159 18.71 5.27 1.63
C LEU A 159 18.78 4.58 0.27
N TYR A 160 19.46 3.43 0.18
CA TYR A 160 19.48 2.62 -1.04
C TYR A 160 18.08 2.15 -1.43
N TRP A 161 17.32 1.62 -0.46
CA TRP A 161 15.92 1.22 -0.68
C TRP A 161 15.03 2.40 -1.13
N ASN A 162 15.21 3.58 -0.54
CA ASN A 162 14.44 4.77 -0.94
C ASN A 162 14.82 5.30 -2.34
N GLY A 163 16.09 5.12 -2.74
CA GLY A 163 16.57 5.47 -4.06
C GLY A 163 16.10 4.52 -5.17
N ASP A 164 15.86 3.25 -4.86
CA ASP A 164 15.35 2.24 -5.80
C ASP A 164 13.83 2.38 -6.00
N SER A 165 13.46 3.43 -6.71
CA SER A 165 12.06 3.83 -6.89
C SER A 165 11.32 2.94 -7.89
N THR A 166 10.04 2.69 -7.63
CA THR A 166 9.14 1.96 -8.52
C THR A 166 8.08 2.88 -9.10
N ASN A 167 7.72 2.65 -10.37
CA ASN A 167 6.63 3.37 -11.02
C ASN A 167 5.28 2.90 -10.46
N VAL A 168 4.23 3.64 -10.79
CA VAL A 168 2.84 3.22 -10.55
C VAL A 168 2.05 3.36 -11.84
N ALA A 169 1.20 2.38 -12.14
CA ALA A 169 0.28 2.45 -13.27
C ALA A 169 -0.64 3.69 -13.18
N VAL A 170 -1.01 4.26 -14.33
CA VAL A 170 -1.76 5.53 -14.38
C VAL A 170 -3.11 5.39 -13.69
N ALA A 171 -3.88 4.36 -14.03
CA ALA A 171 -5.18 4.09 -13.43
C ALA A 171 -5.08 3.94 -11.90
N CYS A 172 -4.17 3.08 -11.44
CA CYS A 172 -3.94 2.87 -10.01
C CYS A 172 -3.56 4.15 -9.27
N HIS A 173 -2.63 4.95 -9.81
CA HIS A 173 -2.21 6.18 -9.16
C HIS A 173 -3.33 7.24 -9.12
N SER A 174 -4.15 7.35 -10.17
CA SER A 174 -5.34 8.21 -10.17
C SER A 174 -6.36 7.77 -9.11
N THR A 175 -6.66 6.47 -9.02
CA THR A 175 -7.54 5.93 -7.97
C THR A 175 -7.02 6.25 -6.56
N LEU A 176 -5.72 6.07 -6.31
CA LEU A 176 -5.13 6.42 -5.02
C LEU A 176 -5.32 7.91 -4.70
N LEU A 177 -4.92 8.81 -5.60
CA LEU A 177 -4.97 10.25 -5.34
C LEU A 177 -6.42 10.78 -5.24
N ARG A 178 -7.25 10.46 -6.23
CA ARG A 178 -8.57 11.04 -6.36
C ARG A 178 -9.57 10.36 -5.45
N GLN A 179 -9.65 9.03 -5.49
CA GLN A 179 -10.67 8.32 -4.73
C GLN A 179 -10.30 8.19 -3.25
N PHE A 180 -9.03 7.95 -2.93
CA PHE A 180 -8.62 7.73 -1.53
C PHE A 180 -8.14 9.01 -0.86
N TYR A 181 -7.10 9.65 -1.37
CA TYR A 181 -6.55 10.84 -0.69
C TYR A 181 -7.49 12.05 -0.73
N LEU A 182 -8.11 12.36 -1.88
CA LEU A 182 -8.98 13.53 -2.02
C LEU A 182 -10.41 13.26 -1.53
N GLU A 183 -11.04 12.19 -2.01
CA GLU A 183 -12.46 11.91 -1.76
C GLU A 183 -12.70 11.01 -0.54
N ASN A 184 -11.66 10.41 0.04
CA ASN A 184 -11.72 9.48 1.18
C ASN A 184 -12.78 8.37 1.02
N LYS A 185 -12.93 7.82 -0.19
CA LYS A 185 -14.00 6.87 -0.52
C LYS A 185 -13.95 5.55 0.24
N LEU A 186 -12.80 5.15 0.79
CA LEU A 186 -12.66 3.88 1.49
C LEU A 186 -13.42 3.81 2.83
N VAL A 187 -13.72 4.95 3.45
CA VAL A 187 -14.53 4.97 4.69
C VAL A 187 -16.03 4.91 4.42
N ASP A 188 -16.46 5.19 3.18
CA ASP A 188 -17.85 5.01 2.74
C ASP A 188 -18.05 3.58 2.24
N PRO A 189 -18.95 2.77 2.86
CA PRO A 189 -19.30 1.42 2.40
C PRO A 189 -19.74 1.30 0.94
N LYS A 190 -20.08 2.41 0.27
CA LYS A 190 -20.45 2.46 -1.16
C LYS A 190 -19.50 3.34 -1.99
N GLY A 191 -18.45 3.89 -1.39
CA GLY A 191 -17.57 4.85 -2.04
C GLY A 191 -16.62 4.23 -3.06
N TYR A 192 -16.23 2.96 -2.87
CA TYR A 192 -15.29 2.25 -3.74
C TYR A 192 -15.77 0.82 -4.05
N GLN A 193 -15.46 0.35 -5.26
CA GLN A 193 -15.79 -1.00 -5.73
C GLN A 193 -14.57 -1.73 -6.25
N VAL A 194 -14.57 -3.05 -6.07
CA VAL A 194 -13.60 -3.98 -6.68
C VAL A 194 -14.38 -5.08 -7.36
N GLY A 195 -14.18 -5.29 -8.66
CA GLY A 195 -14.91 -6.29 -9.45
C GLY A 195 -16.43 -6.20 -9.29
N GLY A 196 -16.94 -4.96 -9.25
CA GLY A 196 -18.36 -4.63 -9.05
C GLY A 196 -18.89 -4.85 -7.62
N VAL A 197 -18.03 -5.05 -6.63
CA VAL A 197 -18.42 -5.26 -5.23
C VAL A 197 -18.05 -4.05 -4.40
N ASN A 198 -19.05 -3.47 -3.72
CA ASN A 198 -18.85 -2.40 -2.76
C ASN A 198 -17.94 -2.84 -1.60
N ILE A 199 -16.95 -2.01 -1.30
CA ILE A 199 -15.97 -2.26 -0.25
C ILE A 199 -16.43 -1.62 1.06
N ASP A 200 -16.84 -2.46 2.00
CA ASP A 200 -17.24 -2.06 3.36
C ASP A 200 -16.24 -2.62 4.38
N LEU A 201 -15.32 -1.75 4.83
CA LEU A 201 -14.29 -2.11 5.80
C LEU A 201 -14.89 -2.57 7.15
N SER A 202 -16.11 -2.15 7.50
CA SER A 202 -16.78 -2.58 8.73
C SER A 202 -17.21 -4.06 8.71
N LYS A 203 -17.21 -4.70 7.53
CA LYS A 203 -17.55 -6.13 7.36
C LYS A 203 -16.36 -7.06 7.54
N ILE A 204 -15.15 -6.53 7.74
CA ILE A 204 -13.96 -7.34 8.02
C ILE A 204 -14.12 -7.99 9.41
N LYS A 205 -14.13 -9.32 9.46
CA LYS A 205 -14.32 -10.11 10.70
C LYS A 205 -13.05 -10.80 11.20
N VAL A 206 -11.91 -10.47 10.61
CA VAL A 206 -10.61 -11.07 10.93
C VAL A 206 -10.04 -10.38 12.17
N SER A 207 -9.44 -11.15 13.09
CA SER A 207 -8.72 -10.58 14.24
C SER A 207 -7.51 -9.78 13.73
N GLY A 208 -7.51 -8.47 14.02
CA GLY A 208 -6.48 -7.53 13.57
C GLY A 208 -5.56 -7.05 14.69
N LEU A 209 -4.28 -6.89 14.38
CA LEU A 209 -3.35 -6.02 15.12
C LEU A 209 -3.10 -4.79 14.24
N LEU A 210 -3.51 -3.61 14.74
CA LEU A 210 -3.28 -2.30 14.14
C LEU A 210 -2.04 -1.65 14.76
#